data_AF-A0A318AYJ3-F1
#
_entry.id   AF-A0A318AYJ3-F1
#
_cell.length_a   1.000
_cell.length_b   1.000
_cell.length_c   1.000
_cell.angle_alpha   90.00
_cell.angle_beta   90.00
_cell.angle_gamma   90.00
#
_symmetry.space_group_name_H-M   'P 1'
#
loop_
_entity.id
_entity.type
_entity.pdbx_description
1 polymer ?
#
loop_
_entity_poly.entity_id
_entity_poly.type
_entity_poly.pdbx_seq_one_letter_code
_entity_poly.pdbx_strand_id
1 'polypeptide(L)'
;MATENHGTVATTEAPGHESGGLPQLQFQHWGGQIVWLLLIFAVLYIVLSKGLLPRVSGAIDERGAKIAGDIADARRLKDEAEVQARAAAAEVAEARAKAQKTAADAKAQASAQAAERQAKEEAVLAEKLAAAEASIQAARDEAMSHVRTVAEETAGAIVEKLTGKAASAAELKTALA
;
A
#
# COMPACT_ATOMS: atom_id res chain seq x y z
N MET A 1 55.57 -111.30 21.31
CA MET A 1 54.46 -112.14 21.83
C MET A 1 53.32 -112.03 20.84
N ALA A 2 52.65 -113.15 20.55
CA ALA A 2 51.25 -113.13 20.11
C ALA A 2 50.37 -113.15 21.40
N THR A 3 49.06 -112.91 21.40
CA THR A 3 48.03 -112.90 20.34
C THR A 3 47.31 -111.52 20.32
N GLU A 4 46.11 -111.25 19.76
CA GLU A 4 45.05 -112.11 19.22
C GLU A 4 44.18 -111.44 18.12
N ASN A 5 43.04 -112.06 17.82
CA ASN A 5 42.00 -111.68 16.85
C ASN A 5 41.10 -110.55 17.43
N HIS A 6 40.04 -110.03 16.80
CA HIS A 6 39.08 -110.59 15.83
C HIS A 6 38.56 -109.48 14.89
N GLY A 7 38.16 -109.84 13.67
CA GLY A 7 37.76 -108.87 12.63
C GLY A 7 36.32 -109.02 12.12
N THR A 8 35.92 -108.09 11.26
CA THR A 8 34.73 -108.16 10.40
C THR A 8 35.10 -107.68 9.00
N VAL A 9 34.75 -108.45 7.97
CA VAL A 9 34.93 -108.04 6.57
C VAL A 9 33.65 -107.45 6.00
N ALA A 10 33.79 -106.32 5.30
CA ALA A 10 32.79 -105.80 4.38
C ALA A 10 33.54 -105.23 3.17
N THR A 11 33.58 -105.99 2.07
CA THR A 11 34.02 -105.46 0.78
C THR A 11 32.85 -104.72 0.12
N THR A 12 33.12 -103.57 -0.48
CA THR A 12 32.19 -102.87 -1.36
C THR A 12 32.87 -102.72 -2.71
N GLU A 13 32.51 -103.58 -3.65
CA GLU A 13 32.93 -103.42 -5.04
C GLU A 13 32.24 -102.20 -5.63
N ALA A 14 33.03 -101.19 -6.03
CA ALA A 14 32.54 -100.10 -6.86
C ALA A 14 32.66 -100.52 -8.34
N PRO A 15 31.55 -100.71 -9.08
CA PRO A 15 31.61 -101.05 -10.50
C PRO A 15 32.22 -99.92 -11.33
N GLY A 16 32.76 -100.29 -12.50
CA GLY A 16 33.68 -99.47 -13.28
C GLY A 16 33.19 -98.07 -13.66
N HIS A 17 34.12 -97.12 -13.65
CA HIS A 17 33.89 -95.73 -14.03
C HIS A 17 34.10 -95.57 -15.55
N GLU A 18 33.02 -95.45 -16.34
CA GLU A 18 33.14 -95.11 -17.76
C GLU A 18 33.66 -93.67 -17.95
N SER A 19 34.37 -93.43 -19.04
CA SER A 19 35.07 -92.16 -19.33
C SER A 19 34.12 -91.06 -19.84
N GLY A 20 33.14 -90.67 -19.03
CA GLY A 20 32.29 -89.50 -19.25
C GLY A 20 32.97 -88.21 -18.77
N GLY A 21 33.22 -87.27 -19.68
CA GLY A 21 33.69 -85.93 -19.31
C GLY A 21 32.68 -85.16 -18.44
N LEU A 22 33.17 -84.18 -17.67
CA LEU A 22 32.43 -83.37 -16.69
C LEU A 22 30.94 -83.18 -17.07
N PRO A 23 29.98 -83.75 -16.33
CA PRO A 23 28.60 -83.89 -16.81
C PRO A 23 27.91 -82.56 -17.11
N GLN A 24 28.32 -81.46 -16.47
CA GLN A 24 27.82 -80.11 -16.77
C GLN A 24 28.18 -79.59 -18.18
N LEU A 25 29.14 -80.20 -18.88
CA LEU A 25 29.57 -79.82 -20.23
C LEU A 25 28.90 -80.67 -21.34
N GLN A 26 27.94 -81.52 -21.01
CA GLN A 26 27.22 -82.33 -21.99
C GLN A 26 26.15 -81.49 -22.72
N PHE A 27 26.54 -80.92 -23.87
CA PHE A 27 25.70 -80.04 -24.71
C PHE A 27 24.34 -80.62 -25.14
N GLN A 28 24.16 -81.95 -25.06
CA GLN A 28 22.91 -82.65 -25.39
C GLN A 28 21.67 -82.11 -24.66
N HIS A 29 21.83 -81.58 -23.43
CA HIS A 29 20.73 -81.01 -22.66
C HIS A 29 20.56 -79.49 -22.81
N TRP A 30 21.53 -78.80 -23.43
CA TRP A 30 21.54 -77.34 -23.50
C TRP A 30 20.38 -76.78 -24.34
N GLY A 31 19.99 -77.47 -25.42
CA GLY A 31 18.87 -77.03 -26.28
C GLY A 31 17.54 -76.92 -25.51
N GLY A 32 17.20 -77.93 -24.70
CA GLY A 32 16.01 -77.91 -23.86
C GLY A 32 16.05 -76.82 -22.79
N GLN A 33 17.21 -76.65 -22.14
CA GLN A 33 17.41 -75.62 -21.13
C GLN A 33 17.30 -74.21 -21.71
N ILE A 34 17.82 -73.97 -22.93
CA ILE A 34 17.70 -72.69 -23.63
C ILE A 34 16.25 -72.40 -24.03
N VAL A 35 15.52 -73.38 -24.55
CA VAL A 35 14.08 -73.23 -24.90
C VAL A 35 13.26 -72.91 -23.65
N TRP A 36 13.49 -73.59 -22.53
CA TRP A 36 12.80 -73.31 -21.27
C TRP A 36 13.17 -71.94 -20.68
N LEU A 37 14.45 -71.56 -20.73
CA LEU A 37 14.94 -70.25 -20.29
C LEU A 37 14.33 -69.12 -21.12
N LEU A 38 14.22 -69.28 -22.44
CA LEU A 38 13.55 -68.32 -23.32
C LEU A 38 12.05 -68.22 -23.02
N LEU A 39 11.38 -69.33 -22.70
CA LEU A 39 9.97 -69.34 -22.33
C LEU A 39 9.71 -68.58 -21.01
N ILE A 40 10.46 -68.86 -19.94
CA ILE A 40 10.31 -68.13 -18.68
C ILE A 40 10.75 -66.66 -18.80
N PHE A 41 11.77 -66.37 -19.62
CA PHE A 41 12.20 -65.01 -19.90
C PHE A 41 11.14 -64.21 -20.67
N ALA A 42 10.48 -64.81 -21.67
CA ALA A 42 9.40 -64.17 -22.41
C ALA A 42 8.19 -63.87 -21.50
N VAL A 43 7.79 -64.82 -20.64
CA VAL A 43 6.72 -64.60 -19.64
C VAL A 43 7.10 -63.47 -18.68
N LEU A 44 8.32 -63.50 -18.12
CA LEU A 44 8.82 -62.45 -17.21
C LEU A 44 8.86 -61.08 -17.90
N TYR A 45 9.34 -61.01 -19.14
CA TYR A 45 9.38 -59.79 -19.95
C TYR A 45 7.99 -59.21 -20.20
N ILE A 46 6.98 -60.06 -20.48
CA ILE A 46 5.58 -59.62 -20.63
C ILE A 46 5.03 -59.05 -19.32
N VAL A 47 5.31 -59.70 -18.18
CA VAL A 47 4.88 -59.22 -16.85
C VAL A 47 5.53 -57.89 -16.48
N LEU A 48 6.83 -57.70 -16.73
CA LEU A 48 7.50 -56.42 -16.50
C LEU A 48 6.99 -55.32 -17.44
N SER A 49 6.95 -55.58 -18.76
CA SER A 49 6.59 -54.59 -19.78
C SER A 49 5.13 -54.17 -19.75
N LYS A 50 4.19 -55.05 -19.39
CA LYS A 50 2.76 -54.74 -19.34
C LYS A 50 2.21 -54.53 -17.92
N GLY A 51 2.94 -54.92 -16.88
CA GLY A 51 2.47 -54.90 -15.49
C GLY A 51 3.25 -54.01 -14.53
N LEU A 52 4.59 -53.97 -14.61
CA LEU A 52 5.42 -53.25 -13.63
C LEU A 52 5.90 -51.89 -14.16
N LEU A 53 6.52 -51.87 -15.34
CA LEU A 53 7.00 -50.63 -15.98
C LEU A 53 5.92 -49.55 -16.16
N PRO A 54 4.71 -49.82 -16.68
CA PRO A 54 3.68 -48.79 -16.84
C PRO A 54 3.16 -48.22 -15.50
N ARG A 55 3.24 -48.97 -14.40
CA ARG A 55 2.93 -48.45 -13.06
C ARG A 55 4.00 -47.48 -12.56
N VAL A 56 5.27 -47.75 -12.87
CA VAL A 56 6.39 -46.87 -12.51
C VAL A 56 6.40 -45.60 -13.37
N SER A 57 6.15 -45.69 -14.68
CA SER A 57 5.99 -44.48 -15.51
C SER A 57 4.83 -43.64 -15.02
N GLY A 58 3.61 -44.22 -14.86
CA GLY A 58 2.44 -43.47 -14.43
C GLY A 58 2.64 -42.68 -13.12
N ALA A 59 3.40 -43.23 -12.16
CA ALA A 59 3.74 -42.53 -10.91
C ALA A 59 4.79 -41.41 -11.07
N ILE A 60 5.64 -41.47 -12.11
CA ILE A 60 6.57 -40.40 -12.49
C ILE A 60 5.80 -39.32 -13.29
N ASP A 61 4.97 -39.75 -14.24
CA ASP A 61 4.17 -38.90 -15.11
C ASP A 61 3.14 -38.08 -14.30
N GLU A 62 2.46 -38.70 -13.32
CA GLU A 62 1.58 -38.00 -12.38
C GLU A 62 2.33 -36.95 -11.55
N ARG A 63 3.52 -37.29 -11.02
CA ARG A 63 4.35 -36.34 -10.25
C ARG A 63 4.83 -35.18 -11.12
N GLY A 64 5.24 -35.46 -12.37
CA GLY A 64 5.60 -34.44 -13.35
C GLY A 64 4.45 -33.50 -13.67
N ALA A 65 3.25 -34.05 -13.91
CA ALA A 65 2.03 -33.29 -14.17
C ALA A 65 1.61 -32.43 -12.96
N LYS A 66 1.70 -32.97 -11.73
CA LYS A 66 1.47 -32.21 -10.49
C LYS A 66 2.43 -31.05 -10.35
N ILE A 67 3.74 -31.30 -10.40
CA ILE A 67 4.77 -30.25 -10.28
C ILE A 67 4.62 -29.19 -11.37
N ALA A 68 4.31 -29.58 -12.61
CA ALA A 68 4.05 -28.62 -13.70
C ALA A 68 2.79 -27.77 -13.45
N GLY A 69 1.72 -28.37 -12.94
CA GLY A 69 0.50 -27.66 -12.54
C GLY A 69 0.75 -26.69 -11.38
N ASP A 70 1.37 -27.16 -10.30
CA ASP A 70 1.70 -26.36 -9.12
C ASP A 70 2.59 -25.15 -9.48
N ILE A 71 3.55 -25.32 -10.40
CA ILE A 71 4.39 -24.24 -10.93
C ILE A 71 3.59 -23.27 -11.82
N ALA A 72 2.64 -23.77 -12.62
CA ALA A 72 1.79 -22.93 -13.47
C ALA A 72 0.83 -22.08 -12.62
N ASP A 73 0.18 -22.66 -11.62
CA ASP A 73 -0.69 -21.93 -10.69
C ASP A 73 0.09 -20.97 -9.81
N ALA A 74 1.28 -21.35 -9.31
CA ALA A 74 2.14 -20.44 -8.57
C ALA A 74 2.57 -19.21 -9.41
N ARG A 75 2.87 -19.40 -10.70
CA ARG A 75 3.15 -18.29 -11.64
C ARG A 75 1.91 -17.42 -11.86
N ARG A 76 0.76 -18.03 -12.15
CA ARG A 76 -0.52 -17.34 -12.37
C ARG A 76 -0.89 -16.49 -11.15
N LEU A 77 -0.86 -17.06 -9.94
CA LEU A 77 -1.18 -16.36 -8.70
C LEU A 77 -0.17 -15.23 -8.39
N LYS A 78 1.12 -15.44 -8.68
CA LYS A 78 2.16 -14.40 -8.58
C LYS A 78 1.87 -13.23 -9.53
N ASP A 79 1.55 -13.52 -10.79
CA ASP A 79 1.30 -12.48 -11.81
C ASP A 79 -0.03 -11.74 -11.54
N GLU A 80 -1.08 -12.45 -11.09
CA GLU A 80 -2.33 -11.86 -10.57
C GLU A 80 -2.07 -10.93 -9.37
N ALA A 81 -1.26 -11.37 -8.40
CA ALA A 81 -0.88 -10.57 -7.24
C ALA A 81 -0.03 -9.35 -7.61
N GLU A 82 0.87 -9.45 -8.59
CA GLU A 82 1.60 -8.29 -9.11
C GLU A 82 0.69 -7.27 -9.81
N VAL A 83 -0.30 -7.73 -10.59
CA VAL A 83 -1.29 -6.84 -11.22
C VAL A 83 -2.12 -6.12 -10.15
N GLN A 84 -2.63 -6.84 -9.15
CA GLN A 84 -3.39 -6.26 -8.04
C GLN A 84 -2.55 -5.28 -7.20
N ALA A 85 -1.29 -5.62 -6.90
CA ALA A 85 -0.39 -4.74 -6.16
C ALA A 85 -0.08 -3.45 -6.93
N ARG A 86 0.11 -3.52 -8.26
CA ARG A 86 0.29 -2.33 -9.12
C ARG A 86 -0.97 -1.47 -9.18
N ALA A 87 -2.15 -2.09 -9.28
CA ALA A 87 -3.43 -1.39 -9.27
C ALA A 87 -3.65 -0.64 -7.94
N ALA A 88 -3.55 -1.34 -6.80
CA ALA A 88 -3.69 -0.73 -5.48
C ALA A 88 -2.66 0.38 -5.21
N ALA A 89 -1.42 0.22 -5.69
CA ALA A 89 -0.40 1.28 -5.59
C ALA A 89 -0.77 2.53 -6.42
N ALA A 90 -1.36 2.34 -7.62
CA ALA A 90 -1.84 3.44 -8.46
C ALA A 90 -3.07 4.14 -7.83
N GLU A 91 -4.04 3.39 -7.32
CA GLU A 91 -5.21 3.92 -6.61
C GLU A 91 -4.81 4.74 -5.37
N VAL A 92 -3.87 4.25 -4.56
CA VAL A 92 -3.34 4.99 -3.40
C VAL A 92 -2.57 6.25 -3.83
N ALA A 93 -1.87 6.23 -4.96
CA ALA A 93 -1.21 7.41 -5.51
C ALA A 93 -2.22 8.45 -6.02
N GLU A 94 -3.24 8.05 -6.77
CA GLU A 94 -4.32 8.93 -7.24
C GLU A 94 -5.09 9.53 -6.05
N ALA A 95 -5.50 8.70 -5.08
CA ALA A 95 -6.22 9.14 -3.89
C ALA A 95 -5.41 10.17 -3.08
N ARG A 96 -4.08 9.99 -2.95
CA ARG A 96 -3.19 10.97 -2.33
C ARG A 96 -3.09 12.28 -3.12
N ALA A 97 -2.90 12.20 -4.44
CA ALA A 97 -2.84 13.38 -5.30
C ALA A 97 -4.17 14.17 -5.29
N LYS A 98 -5.30 13.46 -5.31
CA LYS A 98 -6.66 14.02 -5.21
C LYS A 98 -6.89 14.69 -3.86
N ALA A 99 -6.52 14.04 -2.75
CA ALA A 99 -6.63 14.62 -1.41
C ALA A 99 -5.74 15.87 -1.24
N GLN A 100 -4.50 15.85 -1.75
CA GLN A 100 -3.61 17.01 -1.77
C GLN A 100 -4.20 18.17 -2.59
N LYS A 101 -4.76 17.87 -3.77
CA LYS A 101 -5.45 18.88 -4.59
C LYS A 101 -6.66 19.46 -3.85
N THR A 102 -7.56 18.64 -3.31
CA THR A 102 -8.73 19.12 -2.57
C THR A 102 -8.33 19.98 -1.35
N ALA A 103 -7.25 19.64 -0.64
CA ALA A 103 -6.74 20.46 0.46
C ALA A 103 -6.16 21.81 -0.03
N ALA A 104 -5.49 21.84 -1.18
CA ALA A 104 -4.98 23.07 -1.79
C ALA A 104 -6.12 23.96 -2.31
N ASP A 105 -7.08 23.38 -3.05
CA ASP A 105 -8.25 24.07 -3.59
C ASP A 105 -9.10 24.67 -2.45
N ALA A 106 -9.37 23.91 -1.38
CA ALA A 106 -10.10 24.39 -0.21
C ALA A 106 -9.36 25.50 0.55
N LYS A 107 -8.03 25.41 0.68
CA LYS A 107 -7.21 26.47 1.28
C LYS A 107 -7.25 27.75 0.43
N ALA A 108 -7.14 27.63 -0.89
CA ALA A 108 -7.23 28.77 -1.81
C ALA A 108 -8.62 29.45 -1.73
N GLN A 109 -9.70 28.67 -1.71
CA GLN A 109 -11.06 29.16 -1.56
C GLN A 109 -11.27 29.86 -0.19
N ALA A 110 -10.76 29.29 0.90
CA ALA A 110 -10.84 29.88 2.23
C ALA A 110 -10.05 31.21 2.32
N SER A 111 -8.85 31.28 1.75
CA SER A 111 -8.07 32.52 1.68
C SER A 111 -8.75 33.59 0.82
N ALA A 112 -9.37 33.23 -0.31
CA ALA A 112 -10.13 34.16 -1.13
C ALA A 112 -11.35 34.71 -0.39
N GLN A 113 -12.14 33.87 0.28
CA GLN A 113 -13.28 34.30 1.09
C GLN A 113 -12.87 35.14 2.31
N ALA A 114 -11.71 34.87 2.92
CA ALA A 114 -11.18 35.69 4.01
C ALA A 114 -10.81 37.10 3.51
N ALA A 115 -10.11 37.20 2.37
CA ALA A 115 -9.77 38.48 1.76
C ALA A 115 -11.02 39.27 1.32
N GLU A 116 -12.03 38.60 0.75
CA GLU A 116 -13.30 39.22 0.36
C GLU A 116 -14.07 39.78 1.57
N ARG A 117 -14.12 39.04 2.69
CA ARG A 117 -14.73 39.51 3.94
C ARG A 117 -13.95 40.67 4.54
N GLN A 118 -12.62 40.56 4.59
CA GLN A 118 -11.77 41.61 5.14
C GLN A 118 -11.93 42.92 4.36
N ALA A 119 -11.92 42.89 3.02
CA ALA A 119 -12.14 44.09 2.20
C ALA A 119 -13.55 44.70 2.42
N LYS A 120 -14.57 43.88 2.67
CA LYS A 120 -15.93 44.35 3.03
C LYS A 120 -15.99 44.98 4.41
N GLU A 121 -15.33 44.38 5.40
CA GLU A 121 -15.24 44.91 6.77
C GLU A 121 -14.42 46.22 6.80
N GLU A 122 -13.30 46.29 6.08
CA GLU A 122 -12.49 47.51 5.90
C GLU A 122 -13.29 48.65 5.26
N ALA A 123 -14.11 48.37 4.24
CA ALA A 123 -15.00 49.37 3.63
C ALA A 123 -16.06 49.89 4.62
N VAL A 124 -16.68 49.00 5.41
CA VAL A 124 -17.66 49.36 6.45
C VAL A 124 -17.00 50.12 7.62
N LEU A 125 -15.73 49.83 7.94
CA LEU A 125 -14.96 50.62 8.91
C LEU A 125 -14.64 52.02 8.37
N ALA A 126 -14.23 52.14 7.10
CA ALA A 126 -13.95 53.43 6.46
C ALA A 126 -15.19 54.34 6.41
N GLU A 127 -16.36 53.79 6.06
CA GLU A 127 -17.64 54.52 6.09
C GLU A 127 -17.98 55.03 7.51
N LYS A 128 -17.83 54.17 8.53
CA LYS A 128 -18.08 54.52 9.93
C LYS A 128 -17.09 55.56 10.46
N LEU A 129 -15.81 55.50 10.06
CA LEU A 129 -14.81 56.49 10.41
C LEU A 129 -15.14 57.85 9.80
N ALA A 130 -15.45 57.90 8.49
CA ALA A 130 -15.85 59.15 7.83
C ALA A 130 -17.11 59.77 8.45
N ALA A 131 -18.11 58.95 8.80
CA ALA A 131 -19.32 59.40 9.49
C ALA A 131 -19.03 59.91 10.92
N ALA A 132 -18.13 59.27 11.67
CA ALA A 132 -17.70 59.70 12.98
C ALA A 132 -16.90 61.01 12.93
N GLU A 133 -15.97 61.14 11.97
CA GLU A 133 -15.20 62.36 11.73
C GLU A 133 -16.12 63.54 11.37
N ALA A 134 -17.08 63.34 10.46
CA ALA A 134 -18.07 64.37 10.13
C ALA A 134 -18.91 64.82 11.34
N SER A 135 -19.34 63.87 12.18
CA SER A 135 -20.06 64.15 13.43
C SER A 135 -19.20 64.93 14.43
N ILE A 136 -17.91 64.58 14.57
CA ILE A 136 -16.95 65.27 15.43
C ILE A 136 -16.72 66.71 14.95
N GLN A 137 -16.59 66.94 13.64
CA GLN A 137 -16.45 68.31 13.12
C GLN A 137 -17.71 69.14 13.32
N ALA A 138 -18.91 68.57 13.09
CA ALA A 138 -20.17 69.26 13.35
C ALA A 138 -20.32 69.67 14.82
N ALA A 139 -20.08 68.75 15.75
CA ALA A 139 -20.14 69.03 17.19
C ALA A 139 -19.05 70.02 17.64
N ARG A 140 -17.86 69.99 17.02
CA ARG A 140 -16.79 70.97 17.25
C ARG A 140 -17.20 72.37 16.81
N ASP A 141 -17.77 72.51 15.62
CA ASP A 141 -18.13 73.82 15.07
C ASP A 141 -19.36 74.42 15.78
N GLU A 142 -20.31 73.57 16.22
CA GLU A 142 -21.38 73.94 17.15
C GLU A 142 -20.82 74.45 18.49
N ALA A 143 -19.89 73.70 19.11
CA ALA A 143 -19.24 74.13 20.36
C ALA A 143 -18.45 75.44 20.19
N MET A 144 -17.74 75.63 19.08
CA MET A 144 -17.04 76.89 18.78
C MET A 144 -18.01 78.06 18.56
N SER A 145 -19.19 77.81 17.98
CA SER A 145 -20.26 78.80 17.87
C SER A 145 -20.78 79.23 19.25
N HIS A 146 -21.06 78.27 20.14
CA HIS A 146 -21.45 78.57 21.53
C HIS A 146 -20.37 79.36 22.29
N VAL A 147 -19.09 79.02 22.12
CA VAL A 147 -17.98 79.78 22.71
C VAL A 147 -17.95 81.22 22.19
N ARG A 148 -18.27 81.46 20.90
CA ARG A 148 -18.36 82.82 20.35
C ARG A 148 -19.52 83.61 20.95
N THR A 149 -20.71 83.01 21.09
CA THR A 149 -21.86 83.65 21.76
C THR A 149 -21.53 84.01 23.21
N VAL A 150 -20.96 83.08 23.99
CA VAL A 150 -20.58 83.35 25.40
C VAL A 150 -19.49 84.42 25.49
N ALA A 151 -18.57 84.50 24.53
CA ALA A 151 -17.58 85.57 24.46
C ALA A 151 -18.21 86.93 24.11
N GLU A 152 -19.16 87.00 23.16
CA GLU A 152 -19.93 88.20 22.82
C GLU A 152 -20.74 88.72 24.03
N GLU A 153 -21.44 87.83 24.74
CA GLU A 153 -22.19 88.15 25.96
C GLU A 153 -21.28 88.64 27.09
N THR A 154 -20.17 87.93 27.34
CA THR A 154 -19.21 88.28 28.39
C THR A 154 -18.52 89.61 28.11
N ALA A 155 -18.12 89.86 26.86
CA ALA A 155 -17.53 91.13 26.44
C ALA A 155 -18.52 92.30 26.59
N GLY A 156 -19.78 92.10 26.20
CA GLY A 156 -20.85 93.09 26.39
C GLY A 156 -21.04 93.46 27.86
N ALA A 157 -21.14 92.45 28.74
CA ALA A 157 -21.27 92.66 30.18
C ALA A 157 -20.05 93.37 30.79
N ILE A 158 -18.83 93.07 30.32
CA ILE A 158 -17.60 93.76 30.77
C ILE A 158 -17.61 95.23 30.34
N VAL A 159 -17.99 95.54 29.09
CA VAL A 159 -18.06 96.93 28.59
C VAL A 159 -19.14 97.74 29.33
N GLU A 160 -20.31 97.15 29.59
CA GLU A 160 -21.36 97.80 30.38
C GLU A 160 -20.87 98.11 31.81
N LYS A 161 -20.21 97.17 32.48
CA LYS A 161 -19.64 97.37 33.82
C LYS A 161 -18.54 98.41 33.88
N LEU A 162 -17.74 98.57 32.83
CA LEU A 162 -16.63 99.53 32.76
C LEU A 162 -17.06 100.94 32.34
N THR A 163 -18.07 101.07 31.47
CA THR A 163 -18.45 102.35 30.85
C THR A 163 -19.78 102.93 31.35
N GLY A 164 -20.59 102.13 32.07
CA GLY A 164 -21.93 102.52 32.52
C GLY A 164 -22.96 102.61 31.39
N LYS A 165 -22.65 102.08 30.20
CA LYS A 165 -23.54 102.01 29.03
C LYS A 165 -23.41 100.66 28.34
N ALA A 166 -24.52 100.05 27.97
CA ALA A 166 -24.51 98.88 27.11
C ALA A 166 -24.00 99.26 25.71
N ALA A 167 -22.99 98.53 25.20
CA ALA A 167 -22.59 98.61 23.80
C ALA A 167 -23.63 97.90 22.92
N SER A 168 -23.84 98.36 21.68
CA SER A 168 -24.76 97.68 20.78
C SER A 168 -24.18 96.37 20.27
N ALA A 169 -25.06 95.42 19.94
CA ALA A 169 -24.68 94.13 19.36
C ALA A 169 -23.92 94.29 18.02
N ALA A 170 -24.11 95.41 17.31
CA ALA A 170 -23.35 95.72 16.09
C ALA A 170 -21.89 96.07 16.42
N GLU A 171 -21.65 96.96 17.39
CA GLU A 171 -20.31 97.39 17.82
C GLU A 171 -19.51 96.21 18.39
N LEU A 172 -20.13 95.41 19.27
CA LEU A 172 -19.51 94.20 19.83
C LEU A 172 -19.11 93.21 18.74
N LYS A 173 -20.03 92.95 17.78
CA LYS A 173 -19.78 91.99 16.70
C LYS A 173 -18.76 92.48 15.67
N THR A 174 -18.60 93.80 15.49
CA THR A 174 -17.50 94.37 14.69
C THR A 174 -16.15 94.30 15.41
N ALA A 175 -16.12 94.40 16.74
CA ALA A 175 -14.89 94.29 17.54
C ALA A 175 -14.44 92.84 17.78
N LEU A 176 -15.36 91.87 17.67
CA LEU A 176 -15.14 90.43 17.87
C LEU A 176 -15.12 89.62 16.56
N ALA A 177 -14.98 90.27 15.40
CA ALA A 177 -15.01 89.66 14.05
C ALA A 177 -13.73 88.88 13.71
#